data_AF-A0A811U0K5-F1
#
_entry.id   AF-A0A811U0K5-F1
#
_cell.length_a   1.000
_cell.length_b   1.000
_cell.length_c   1.000
_cell.angle_alpha   90.00
_cell.angle_beta   90.00
_cell.angle_gamma   90.00
#
_symmetry.space_group_name_H-M   'P 1'
#
loop_
_entity.id
_entity.type
_entity.pdbx_description
1 polymer ?
#
loop_
_entity_poly.entity_id
_entity_poly.type
_entity_poly.pdbx_seq_one_letter_code
_entity_poly.pdbx_strand_id
1 'polypeptide(L)'
;MILYYFYPPQTYRDRKTLEYTCHTAFFVSIVVVQWADLIICKTRRNSVFQQGMRNWALNFGLVFETVLAAFLSYCPGMDKGLRMYPLKFVWWLPAIPFMLAIFIYDEIRRFYLRRNPGGWLEQETYY
;
A
#
# COMPACT_ATOMS: atom_id res chain seq x y z
N MET A 1 -34.09 -23.22 -13.39
CA MET A 1 -34.38 -22.52 -14.66
C MET A 1 -35.03 -21.13 -14.46
N ILE A 2 -35.70 -20.85 -13.33
CA ILE A 2 -36.39 -19.55 -13.06
C ILE A 2 -35.41 -18.42 -12.66
N LEU A 3 -34.25 -18.73 -12.08
CA LEU A 3 -33.25 -17.72 -11.68
C LEU A 3 -32.52 -17.02 -12.85
N TYR A 4 -32.53 -17.59 -14.05
CA TYR A 4 -31.85 -17.00 -15.23
C TYR A 4 -32.61 -15.83 -15.87
N TYR A 5 -33.92 -15.72 -15.62
CA TYR A 5 -34.76 -14.69 -16.26
C TYR A 5 -34.78 -13.36 -15.50
N PHE A 6 -34.45 -13.37 -14.21
CA PHE A 6 -34.52 -12.18 -13.35
C PHE A 6 -33.22 -11.36 -13.32
N TYR A 7 -32.08 -11.97 -13.66
CA TYR A 7 -30.80 -11.29 -13.76
C TYR A 7 -30.35 -11.19 -15.23
N PRO A 8 -30.34 -10.00 -15.85
CA PRO A 8 -29.81 -9.87 -17.20
C PRO A 8 -28.34 -10.33 -17.21
N PRO A 9 -27.88 -11.08 -18.24
CA PRO A 9 -26.52 -11.59 -18.31
C PRO A 9 -25.45 -10.49 -18.29
N GLN A 10 -25.84 -9.26 -18.59
CA GLN A 10 -25.02 -8.05 -18.46
C GLN A 10 -24.59 -7.83 -16.99
N THR A 11 -25.54 -7.90 -16.05
CA THR A 11 -25.30 -7.60 -14.63
C THR A 11 -24.33 -8.57 -13.95
N TYR A 12 -24.29 -9.84 -14.37
CA TYR A 12 -23.33 -10.81 -13.82
C TYR A 12 -21.89 -10.54 -14.29
N ARG A 13 -21.71 -10.18 -15.56
CA ARG A 13 -20.39 -9.83 -16.11
C ARG A 13 -19.87 -8.54 -15.49
N ASP A 14 -20.71 -7.54 -15.37
CA ASP A 14 -20.35 -6.25 -14.77
C ASP A 14 -19.89 -6.41 -13.30
N ARG A 15 -20.57 -7.26 -12.53
CA ARG A 15 -20.17 -7.60 -11.15
C ARG A 15 -18.81 -8.26 -11.08
N LYS A 16 -18.51 -9.21 -11.97
CA LYS A 16 -17.19 -9.86 -12.02
C LYS A 16 -16.08 -8.89 -12.40
N THR A 17 -16.33 -8.02 -13.39
CA THR A 17 -15.37 -6.97 -13.76
C THR A 17 -15.07 -6.06 -12.58
N LEU A 18 -16.10 -5.69 -11.79
CA LEU A 18 -15.93 -4.86 -10.60
C LEU A 18 -15.18 -5.61 -9.49
N GLU A 19 -15.48 -6.88 -9.25
CA GLU A 19 -14.78 -7.75 -8.29
C GLU A 19 -13.28 -7.81 -8.60
N TYR A 20 -12.92 -8.06 -9.86
CA TYR A 20 -11.53 -8.13 -10.31
C TYR A 20 -10.79 -6.79 -10.25
N THR A 21 -11.50 -5.70 -10.54
CA THR A 21 -10.97 -4.34 -10.36
C THR A 21 -10.69 -4.06 -8.88
N CYS A 22 -11.59 -4.48 -7.99
CA CYS A 22 -11.45 -4.30 -6.54
C CYS A 22 -10.26 -5.09 -5.97
N HIS A 23 -10.10 -6.36 -6.35
CA HIS A 23 -8.93 -7.17 -5.93
C HIS A 23 -7.62 -6.53 -6.36
N THR A 24 -7.57 -6.02 -7.58
CA THR A 24 -6.37 -5.37 -8.11
C THR A 24 -6.10 -4.04 -7.40
N ALA A 25 -7.14 -3.23 -7.13
CA ALA A 25 -7.02 -1.98 -6.36
C ALA A 25 -6.57 -2.22 -4.91
N PHE A 26 -7.08 -3.28 -4.27
CA PHE A 26 -6.67 -3.69 -2.94
C PHE A 26 -5.18 -4.12 -2.91
N PHE A 27 -4.73 -4.89 -3.89
CA PHE A 27 -3.32 -5.26 -4.02
C PHE A 27 -2.41 -4.04 -4.17
N VAL A 28 -2.75 -3.09 -5.07
CA VAL A 28 -1.99 -1.83 -5.23
C VAL A 28 -1.96 -1.03 -3.93
N SER A 29 -3.09 -0.99 -3.20
CA SER A 29 -3.17 -0.30 -1.93
C SER A 29 -2.23 -0.91 -0.88
N ILE A 30 -2.13 -2.25 -0.83
CA ILE A 30 -1.16 -2.95 0.04
C ILE A 30 0.28 -2.55 -0.29
N VAL A 31 0.66 -2.52 -1.58
CA VAL A 31 2.01 -2.15 -2.01
C VAL A 31 2.34 -0.70 -1.60
N VAL A 32 1.40 0.22 -1.76
CA VAL A 32 1.59 1.63 -1.36
C VAL A 32 1.74 1.76 0.16
N VAL A 33 0.95 1.02 0.94
CA VAL A 33 1.08 1.00 2.40
C VAL A 33 2.44 0.42 2.82
N GLN A 34 2.91 -0.65 2.15
CA GLN A 34 4.24 -1.21 2.40
C GLN A 34 5.37 -0.21 2.15
N TRP A 35 5.25 0.68 1.15
CA TRP A 35 6.24 1.75 0.96
C TRP A 35 6.29 2.68 2.18
N ALA A 36 5.12 3.05 2.73
CA ALA A 36 5.05 3.86 3.94
C ALA A 36 5.65 3.13 5.15
N ASP A 37 5.25 1.88 5.39
CA ASP A 37 5.74 1.06 6.51
C ASP A 37 7.25 0.84 6.43
N LEU A 38 7.81 0.57 5.25
CA LEU A 38 9.26 0.42 5.06
C LEU A 38 10.02 1.70 5.39
N ILE A 39 9.49 2.86 5.02
CA ILE A 39 10.08 4.16 5.38
C ILE A 39 9.99 4.39 6.89
N ILE A 40 8.89 3.98 7.52
CA ILE A 40 8.66 4.15 8.95
C ILE A 40 9.56 3.24 9.78
N CYS A 41 9.60 1.94 9.47
CA CYS A 41 10.43 0.96 10.16
C CYS A 41 11.93 1.29 10.09
N LYS A 42 12.37 2.04 9.05
CA LYS A 42 13.77 2.45 8.89
C LYS A 42 14.28 3.35 10.02
N THR A 43 13.42 4.15 10.64
CA THR A 43 13.85 5.16 11.61
C THR A 43 12.94 5.10 12.83
N ARG A 44 13.44 4.61 13.97
CA ARG A 44 12.60 4.47 15.18
C ARG A 44 12.45 5.77 15.99
N ARG A 45 13.42 6.69 15.85
CA ARG A 45 13.51 7.89 16.71
C ARG A 45 14.00 9.15 15.99
N ASN A 46 14.89 8.99 15.01
CA ASN A 46 15.37 10.11 14.20
C ASN A 46 14.40 10.44 13.05
N SER A 47 14.42 11.69 12.58
CA SER A 47 13.66 12.09 11.38
C SER A 47 14.21 11.37 10.15
N VAL A 48 13.31 10.98 9.24
CA VAL A 48 13.68 10.42 7.94
C VAL A 48 14.61 11.38 7.17
N PHE A 49 14.37 12.70 7.31
CA PHE A 49 15.16 13.73 6.63
C PHE A 49 16.58 13.90 7.21
N GLN A 50 16.77 13.65 8.50
CA GLN A 50 18.10 13.77 9.14
C GLN A 50 18.97 12.52 8.94
N GLN A 51 18.36 11.33 8.92
CA GLN A 51 19.11 10.06 8.85
C GLN A 51 19.69 9.79 7.44
N GLY A 52 18.97 10.19 6.38
CA GLY A 52 19.35 9.93 4.99
C GLY A 52 19.24 8.46 4.56
N MET A 53 19.16 8.21 3.25
CA MET A 53 18.92 6.88 2.65
C MET A 53 20.18 6.02 2.48
N ARG A 54 21.04 5.88 3.51
CA ARG A 54 22.31 5.12 3.39
C ARG A 54 22.16 3.59 3.44
N ASN A 55 20.99 3.07 3.84
CA ASN A 55 20.77 1.62 3.88
C ASN A 55 20.39 1.07 2.49
N TRP A 56 21.40 0.52 1.79
CA TRP A 56 21.26 -0.07 0.46
C TRP A 56 20.34 -1.28 0.41
N ALA A 57 20.35 -2.15 1.44
CA ALA A 57 19.50 -3.33 1.48
C ALA A 57 18.00 -2.96 1.51
N LEU A 58 17.64 -1.91 2.26
CA LEU A 58 16.26 -1.43 2.34
C LEU A 58 15.83 -0.74 1.04
N ASN A 59 16.71 0.05 0.43
CA ASN A 59 16.42 0.66 -0.88
C ASN A 59 16.24 -0.42 -1.97
N PHE A 60 17.05 -1.48 -1.93
CA PHE A 60 16.89 -2.64 -2.82
C PHE A 60 15.55 -3.35 -2.59
N GLY A 61 15.15 -3.56 -1.33
CA GLY A 61 13.84 -4.12 -1.00
C GLY A 61 12.68 -3.33 -1.61
N LEU A 62 12.71 -1.99 -1.49
CA LEU A 62 11.68 -1.12 -2.05
C LEU A 62 11.64 -1.15 -3.59
N VAL A 63 12.80 -1.24 -4.25
CA VAL A 63 12.91 -1.42 -5.70
C VAL A 63 12.42 -2.80 -6.13
N PHE A 64 12.77 -3.85 -5.39
CA PHE A 64 12.31 -5.20 -5.68
C PHE A 64 10.80 -5.33 -5.55
N GLU A 65 10.21 -4.72 -4.51
CA GLU A 65 8.77 -4.73 -4.28
C GLU A 65 8.01 -3.96 -5.37
N THR A 66 8.50 -2.79 -5.78
CA THR A 66 7.94 -2.04 -6.92
C THR A 66 8.01 -2.84 -8.21
N VAL A 67 9.12 -3.49 -8.49
CA VAL A 67 9.29 -4.35 -9.68
C VAL A 67 8.35 -5.56 -9.62
N LEU A 68 8.21 -6.20 -8.46
CA LEU A 68 7.32 -7.33 -8.28
C LEU A 68 5.84 -6.91 -8.41
N ALA A 69 5.46 -5.77 -7.86
CA ALA A 69 4.12 -5.20 -8.02
C ALA A 69 3.82 -4.84 -9.48
N ALA A 70 4.78 -4.22 -10.19
CA ALA A 70 4.64 -3.92 -11.61
C ALA A 70 4.56 -5.21 -12.45
N PHE A 71 5.39 -6.21 -12.17
CA PHE A 71 5.34 -7.50 -12.82
C PHE A 71 3.99 -8.18 -12.61
N LEU A 72 3.48 -8.22 -11.38
CA LEU A 72 2.17 -8.81 -11.08
C LEU A 72 1.00 -8.04 -11.71
N SER A 73 1.08 -6.70 -11.78
CA SER A 73 0.01 -5.87 -12.36
C SER A 73 0.00 -5.86 -13.88
N TYR A 74 1.14 -6.07 -14.55
CA TYR A 74 1.26 -5.89 -16.00
C TYR A 74 1.60 -7.17 -16.77
N CYS A 75 2.01 -8.26 -16.12
CA CYS A 75 2.28 -9.51 -16.83
C CYS A 75 0.98 -10.20 -17.31
N PRO A 76 0.87 -10.48 -18.63
CA PRO A 76 -0.26 -11.21 -19.18
C PRO A 76 -0.21 -12.67 -18.71
N GLY A 77 -1.28 -13.13 -18.05
CA GLY A 77 -1.37 -14.46 -17.42
C GLY A 77 -1.87 -14.41 -15.98
N MET A 78 -1.72 -13.27 -15.32
CA MET A 78 -2.25 -13.04 -13.97
C MET A 78 -3.78 -12.92 -13.92
N ASP A 79 -4.41 -12.60 -15.05
CA ASP A 79 -5.87 -12.61 -15.23
C ASP A 79 -6.48 -14.01 -15.00
N LYS A 80 -5.74 -15.08 -15.32
CA LYS A 80 -6.17 -16.47 -15.07
C LYS A 80 -5.75 -17.01 -13.70
N GLY A 81 -4.63 -16.54 -13.16
CA GLY A 81 -4.09 -16.96 -11.85
C GLY A 81 -4.73 -16.23 -10.66
N LEU A 82 -4.70 -14.89 -10.67
CA LEU A 82 -5.18 -14.02 -9.59
C LEU A 82 -6.41 -13.19 -9.99
N ARG A 83 -6.89 -13.27 -11.24
CA ARG A 83 -8.02 -12.49 -11.75
C ARG A 83 -7.83 -10.98 -11.59
N MET A 84 -6.63 -10.50 -11.88
CA MET A 84 -6.30 -9.09 -11.85
C MET A 84 -6.40 -8.49 -13.25
N TYR A 85 -7.24 -7.47 -13.40
CA TYR A 85 -7.36 -6.71 -14.65
C TYR A 85 -6.34 -5.58 -14.67
N PRO A 86 -5.82 -5.19 -15.85
CA PRO A 86 -4.85 -4.10 -15.96
C PRO A 86 -5.44 -2.81 -15.38
N LEU A 87 -4.90 -2.39 -14.24
CA LEU A 87 -5.41 -1.25 -13.49
C LEU A 87 -4.87 0.06 -14.10
N LYS A 88 -5.76 1.01 -14.37
CA LYS A 88 -5.37 2.36 -14.78
C LYS A 88 -4.65 3.07 -13.63
N PHE A 89 -3.65 3.90 -13.93
CA PHE A 89 -2.92 4.73 -12.95
C PHE A 89 -3.82 5.54 -12.00
N VAL A 90 -5.03 5.89 -12.42
CA VAL A 90 -6.04 6.61 -11.61
C VAL A 90 -6.34 5.89 -10.29
N TRP A 91 -6.27 4.56 -10.26
CA TRP A 91 -6.52 3.77 -9.05
C TRP A 91 -5.37 3.78 -8.03
N TRP A 92 -4.22 4.37 -8.38
CA TRP A 92 -3.15 4.63 -7.42
C TRP A 92 -3.43 5.89 -6.59
N LEU A 93 -4.22 6.84 -7.11
CA LEU A 93 -4.53 8.10 -6.44
C LEU A 93 -5.20 7.94 -5.07
N PRO A 94 -6.14 7.00 -4.83
CA PRO A 94 -6.76 6.82 -3.53
C PRO A 94 -5.77 6.40 -2.44
N ALA A 95 -4.69 5.69 -2.79
CA ALA A 95 -3.71 5.19 -1.82
C ALA A 95 -2.71 6.28 -1.38
N ILE A 96 -2.44 7.27 -2.24
CA ILE A 96 -1.53 8.39 -1.95
C ILE A 96 -1.92 9.19 -0.70
N PRO A 97 -3.19 9.63 -0.48
CA PRO A 97 -3.55 10.36 0.73
C PRO A 97 -3.39 9.52 2.00
N PHE A 98 -3.62 8.20 1.95
CA PHE A 98 -3.38 7.32 3.08
C PHE A 98 -1.88 7.20 3.39
N MET A 99 -1.04 7.03 2.38
CA MET A 99 0.42 7.04 2.52
C MET A 99 0.92 8.34 3.16
N LEU A 100 0.41 9.48 2.69
CA LEU A 100 0.77 10.80 3.24
C LEU A 100 0.32 10.96 4.69
N ALA A 101 -0.89 10.52 5.03
CA ALA A 101 -1.42 10.58 6.39
C ALA A 101 -0.58 9.74 7.37
N ILE A 102 -0.21 8.52 6.97
CA ILE A 102 0.67 7.63 7.74
C ILE A 102 2.04 8.29 7.96
N PHE A 103 2.62 8.86 6.90
CA PHE A 103 3.91 9.56 6.98
C PHE A 103 3.88 10.77 7.93
N ILE A 104 2.84 11.60 7.83
CA ILE A 104 2.66 12.78 8.69
C ILE A 104 2.47 12.35 10.15
N TYR A 105 1.61 11.36 10.40
CA TYR A 105 1.35 10.85 11.74
C TYR A 105 2.63 10.36 12.42
N ASP A 106 3.44 9.59 11.70
CA ASP A 106 4.66 9.02 12.25
C ASP A 106 5.77 10.07 12.47
N GLU A 107 5.93 11.04 11.57
CA GLU A 107 6.88 12.15 11.78
C GLU A 107 6.46 13.02 12.98
N ILE A 108 5.16 13.26 13.16
CA ILE A 108 4.62 13.97 14.34
C ILE A 108 4.93 13.17 15.62
N ARG A 109 4.64 11.86 15.65
CA ARG A 109 4.96 10.98 16.79
C ARG A 109 6.45 11.06 17.15
N ARG A 110 7.34 10.96 16.17
CA ARG A 110 8.79 11.06 16.37
C ARG A 110 9.23 12.46 16.81
N PHE A 111 8.56 13.51 16.36
CA PHE A 111 8.82 14.88 16.80
C PHE A 111 8.50 15.04 18.30
N TYR A 112 7.35 14.53 18.76
CA TYR A 112 6.99 14.53 20.17
C TYR A 112 7.96 13.68 21.02
N LEU A 113 8.37 12.49 20.54
CA LEU A 113 9.38 11.66 21.22
C LEU A 113 10.75 12.36 21.37
N ARG A 114 11.15 13.18 20.39
CA ARG A 114 12.40 13.94 20.45
C ARG A 114 12.32 15.12 21.41
N ARG A 115 11.14 15.74 21.53
CA ARG A 115 10.93 16.93 22.37
C ARG A 115 10.76 16.60 23.85
N ASN A 116 10.20 15.43 24.19
CA ASN A 116 10.00 14.96 25.55
C ASN A 116 10.63 13.57 25.78
N PRO A 117 11.96 13.46 25.91
CA PRO A 117 12.60 12.20 26.29
C PRO A 117 12.17 11.79 27.71
N GLY A 118 11.56 10.61 27.87
CA GLY A 118 11.11 10.07 29.15
C GLY A 118 9.62 10.28 29.49
N GLY A 119 8.79 10.75 28.56
CA GLY A 119 7.34 10.86 28.78
C GLY A 119 6.58 9.53 28.64
N TRP A 120 5.32 9.49 29.09
CA TRP A 120 4.42 8.32 29.01
C TRP A 120 4.34 7.68 27.61
N LEU A 121 4.43 8.49 26.56
CA LEU A 121 4.43 8.05 25.16
C LEU A 121 5.64 7.17 24.82
N GLU A 122 6.82 7.42 25.42
CA GLU A 122 8.02 6.59 25.23
C GLU A 122 7.93 5.27 26.01
N GLN A 123 7.27 5.26 27.16
CA GLN A 123 7.09 4.02 27.93
C GLN A 123 6.06 3.07 27.30
N GLU A 124 5.04 3.62 26.63
CA GLU A 124 3.95 2.83 26.02
C GLU A 124 4.21 2.44 24.55
N THR A 125 4.94 3.27 23.77
CA THR A 125 5.07 3.06 22.30
C THR A 125 6.46 2.69 21.81
N TYR A 126 7.41 2.42 22.71
CA TYR A 126 8.78 2.05 22.36
C TYR A 126 8.96 0.52 22.35
N TYR A 127 8.54 -0.09 21.25
CA TYR A 127 8.94 -1.45 20.84
C TYR A 127 9.71 -1.39 19.51
#